data_AF-A0A3E0QUZ1-F1
#
_entry.id   AF-A0A3E0QUZ1-F1
#
_cell.length_a   1.000
_cell.length_b   1.000
_cell.length_c   1.000
_cell.angle_alpha   90.00
_cell.angle_beta   90.00
_cell.angle_gamma   90.00
#
_symmetry.space_group_name_H-M   'P 1'
#
loop_
_entity.id
_entity.type
_entity.pdbx_description
1 polymer ?
#
loop_
_entity_poly.entity_id
_entity_poly.type
_entity_poly.pdbx_seq_one_letter_code
_entity_poly.pdbx_strand_id
1 'polypeptide(L)'
;MAISITIEPTNTVVTANLALADAGAASVSVTPTGSITSTTLQGALEELAAQDFRSNAAPTGNNVEVGDTWYDTDDNIFYVYRTIDGVTDWRPLVSGDDVSDGGTF
;
A
#
# COMPACT_ATOMS: atom_id res chain seq x y z
N MET A 1 -75.89 -15.06 25.54
CA MET A 1 -74.95 -14.17 24.83
C MET A 1 -73.55 -14.50 25.30
N ALA A 2 -72.65 -14.88 24.40
CA ALA A 2 -71.24 -15.04 24.73
C ALA A 2 -70.54 -13.69 24.54
N ILE A 3 -69.66 -13.32 25.48
CA ILE A 3 -68.80 -12.14 25.35
C ILE A 3 -67.46 -12.64 24.82
N SER A 4 -67.00 -12.04 23.73
CA SER A 4 -65.68 -12.31 23.16
C SER A 4 -64.72 -11.21 23.56
N ILE A 5 -63.57 -11.58 24.12
CA ILE A 5 -62.45 -10.68 24.43
C ILE A 5 -61.40 -10.90 23.34
N THR A 6 -61.07 -9.85 22.60
CA THR A 6 -59.99 -9.86 21.61
C THR A 6 -58.75 -9.24 22.23
N ILE A 7 -57.62 -9.96 22.20
CA ILE A 7 -56.31 -9.48 22.64
C ILE A 7 -55.47 -9.27 21.40
N GLU A 8 -55.07 -8.03 21.15
CA GLU A 8 -54.17 -7.69 20.04
C GLU A 8 -52.77 -7.40 20.59
N PRO A 9 -51.71 -8.04 20.06
CA PRO A 9 -50.35 -7.73 20.45
C PRO A 9 -49.96 -6.33 19.97
N THR A 10 -49.32 -5.56 20.86
CA THR A 10 -48.72 -4.27 20.48
C THR A 10 -47.25 -4.48 20.16
N ASN A 11 -46.87 -4.35 18.89
CA ASN A 11 -45.49 -4.47 18.46
C ASN A 11 -44.83 -3.09 18.45
N THR A 12 -43.75 -2.92 19.18
CA THR A 12 -42.91 -1.71 19.10
C THR A 12 -41.76 -1.97 18.16
N VAL A 13 -41.72 -1.27 17.03
CA VAL A 13 -40.58 -1.33 16.10
C VAL A 13 -39.49 -0.40 16.62
N VAL A 14 -38.41 -0.97 17.14
CA VAL A 14 -37.20 -0.21 17.48
C VAL A 14 -36.33 -0.13 16.23
N THR A 15 -36.18 1.08 15.70
CA THR A 15 -35.27 1.34 14.59
C THR A 15 -33.97 1.89 15.16
N ALA A 16 -32.88 1.13 15.06
CA ALA A 16 -31.55 1.62 15.38
C ALA A 16 -30.96 2.24 14.11
N ASN A 17 -30.71 3.55 14.12
CA ASN A 17 -29.91 4.18 13.08
C ASN A 17 -28.43 3.83 13.37
N LEU A 18 -27.95 2.70 12.85
CA LEU A 18 -26.53 2.39 12.87
C LEU A 18 -25.83 3.35 11.90
N ALA A 19 -25.33 4.47 12.43
CA ALA A 19 -24.30 5.23 11.74
C ALA A 19 -23.02 4.39 11.78
N LEU A 20 -22.44 4.08 10.62
CA LEU A 20 -21.07 3.60 10.57
C LEU A 20 -20.19 4.71 11.12
N ALA A 21 -19.43 4.42 12.19
CA ALA A 21 -18.41 5.34 12.66
C ALA A 21 -17.43 5.59 11.51
N ASP A 22 -17.03 6.85 11.32
CA ASP A 22 -15.94 7.17 10.40
C ASP A 22 -14.68 6.45 10.90
N ALA A 23 -14.25 5.44 10.13
CA ALA A 23 -13.11 4.60 10.48
C ALA A 23 -11.88 5.14 9.74
N GLY A 24 -11.02 5.86 10.46
CA GLY A 24 -9.74 6.30 9.92
C GLY A 24 -8.85 5.11 9.54
N ALA A 25 -7.93 5.29 8.59
CA ALA A 25 -7.08 4.22 8.06
C ALA A 25 -6.26 3.47 9.14
N ALA A 26 -5.92 4.13 10.26
CA ALA A 26 -5.24 3.49 11.39
C ALA A 26 -6.11 2.44 12.11
N SER A 27 -7.43 2.48 11.96
CA SER A 27 -8.39 1.53 12.55
C SER A 27 -8.77 0.39 11.61
N VAL A 28 -8.36 0.45 10.34
CA VAL A 28 -8.63 -0.58 9.34
C VAL A 28 -7.51 -1.61 9.39
N SER A 29 -7.83 -2.82 9.86
CA SER A 29 -6.87 -3.92 9.93
C SER A 29 -6.49 -4.43 8.53
N VAL A 30 -5.21 -4.73 8.36
CA VAL A 30 -4.64 -5.36 7.16
C VAL A 30 -3.89 -6.62 7.60
N THR A 31 -3.97 -7.68 6.80
CA THR A 31 -3.08 -8.84 6.96
C THR A 31 -1.78 -8.55 6.20
N PRO A 32 -0.62 -8.52 6.89
CA PRO A 32 0.67 -8.27 6.24
C PRO A 32 0.95 -9.21 5.06
N THR A 33 1.66 -8.72 4.05
CA THR A 33 2.04 -9.49 2.86
C THR A 33 3.20 -8.85 2.11
N GLY A 34 4.06 -9.66 1.50
CA GLY A 34 5.23 -9.16 0.75
C GLY A 34 6.17 -8.33 1.63
N SER A 35 6.46 -7.10 1.22
CA SER A 35 7.25 -6.12 1.98
C SER A 35 6.45 -5.35 3.03
N ILE A 36 5.12 -5.46 3.05
CA ILE A 36 4.25 -4.77 4.00
C ILE A 36 4.22 -5.57 5.31
N THR A 37 4.71 -4.98 6.39
CA THR A 37 4.72 -5.57 7.74
C THR A 37 3.64 -4.97 8.65
N SER A 38 3.09 -3.80 8.30
CA SER A 38 2.08 -3.13 9.08
C SER A 38 0.76 -3.92 9.12
N THR A 39 0.09 -3.87 10.27
CA THR A 39 -1.23 -4.47 10.49
C THR A 39 -2.38 -3.47 10.33
N THR A 40 -2.07 -2.24 9.93
CA THR A 40 -3.06 -1.17 9.70
C THR A 40 -2.94 -0.64 8.28
N LEU A 41 -4.06 -0.18 7.70
CA LEU A 41 -4.05 0.41 6.37
C LEU A 41 -3.15 1.65 6.30
N GLN A 42 -3.16 2.49 7.35
CA GLN A 42 -2.30 3.67 7.42
C GLN A 42 -0.82 3.29 7.30
N GLY A 43 -0.33 2.38 8.15
CA GLY A 43 1.07 1.99 8.11
C GLY A 43 1.45 1.23 6.84
N ALA A 44 0.54 0.45 6.27
CA ALA A 44 0.79 -0.22 5.00
C ALA A 44 0.99 0.79 3.84
N LEU A 45 0.22 1.88 3.83
CA LEU A 45 0.41 2.97 2.85
C LEU A 45 1.72 3.72 3.08
N GLU A 46 2.13 3.91 4.33
CA GLU A 46 3.42 4.51 4.67
C GLU A 46 4.60 3.64 4.21
N GLU A 47 4.53 2.32 4.44
CA GLU A 47 5.53 1.36 3.95
C GLU A 47 5.63 1.37 2.41
N LEU A 48 4.49 1.37 1.72
CA LEU A 48 4.46 1.47 0.25
C LEU A 48 5.02 2.81 -0.25
N ALA A 49 4.67 3.91 0.40
CA ALA A 49 5.19 5.23 0.04
C ALA A 49 6.70 5.35 0.30
N ALA A 50 7.22 4.65 1.32
CA ALA A 50 8.64 4.63 1.62
C ALA A 50 9.48 3.85 0.59
N GLN A 51 8.84 3.06 -0.28
CA GLN A 51 9.49 2.32 -1.38
C GLN A 51 9.30 2.97 -2.77
N ASP A 52 8.55 4.07 -2.87
CA ASP A 52 8.41 4.83 -4.13
C ASP A 52 9.52 5.87 -4.27
N PHE A 53 10.65 5.46 -4.85
CA PHE A 53 11.79 6.34 -5.04
C PHE A 53 11.70 7.08 -6.38
N ARG A 54 11.45 8.40 -6.32
CA ARG A 54 11.52 9.33 -7.47
C ARG A 54 12.05 10.68 -7.00
N SER A 55 13.26 11.04 -7.42
CA SER A 55 13.96 12.23 -6.92
C SER A 55 15.12 12.61 -7.84
N ASN A 56 15.66 13.82 -7.69
CA ASN A 56 16.84 14.30 -8.43
C ASN A 56 18.18 13.91 -7.77
N ALA A 57 18.14 13.08 -6.72
CA ALA A 57 19.30 12.61 -6.01
C ALA A 57 19.05 11.19 -5.52
N ALA A 58 20.12 10.40 -5.48
CA ALA A 58 20.07 9.00 -5.08
C ALA A 58 19.44 8.84 -3.69
N PRO A 59 18.42 7.97 -3.54
CA PRO A 59 17.84 7.68 -2.25
C PRO A 59 18.89 7.09 -1.31
N THR A 60 18.78 7.48 -0.04
CA THR A 60 19.61 6.97 1.05
C THR A 60 18.72 6.68 2.25
N GLY A 61 19.21 5.87 3.19
CA GLY A 61 18.50 5.56 4.42
C GLY A 61 18.21 4.07 4.59
N ASN A 62 17.57 3.75 5.71
CA ASN A 62 17.29 2.37 6.12
C ASN A 62 16.16 1.71 5.34
N ASN A 63 15.39 2.49 4.58
CA ASN A 63 14.31 2.01 3.71
C ASN A 63 14.80 1.64 2.30
N VAL A 64 16.10 1.80 2.01
CA VAL A 64 16.71 1.37 0.75
C VAL A 64 17.22 -0.05 0.89
N GLU A 65 16.67 -0.97 0.11
CA GLU A 65 16.95 -2.39 0.12
C GLU A 65 17.37 -2.89 -1.27
N VAL A 66 18.12 -3.99 -1.30
CA VAL A 66 18.56 -4.59 -2.58
C VAL A 66 17.34 -5.04 -3.38
N GLY A 67 17.24 -4.57 -4.63
CA GLY A 67 16.11 -4.78 -5.52
C GLY A 67 15.23 -3.54 -5.70
N ASP A 68 15.36 -2.54 -4.84
CA ASP A 68 14.62 -1.30 -4.98
C ASP A 68 14.95 -0.60 -6.29
N THR A 69 13.95 0.08 -6.83
CA THR A 69 14.08 0.85 -8.06
C THR A 69 13.88 2.32 -7.80
N TRP A 70 14.64 3.15 -8.51
CA TRP A 70 14.57 4.60 -8.39
C TRP A 70 14.58 5.24 -9.78
N TYR A 71 13.70 6.22 -10.00
CA TYR A 71 13.76 7.07 -11.18
C TYR A 71 14.44 8.40 -10.85
N ASP A 72 15.61 8.64 -11.45
CA ASP A 72 16.31 9.92 -11.34
C ASP A 72 15.65 10.94 -12.25
N THR A 73 15.07 11.98 -11.66
CA THR A 73 14.37 13.03 -12.38
C THR A 73 15.29 14.09 -12.98
N ASP A 74 16.56 14.16 -12.58
CA ASP A 74 17.55 15.09 -13.14
C ASP A 74 18.15 14.54 -14.44
N ASP A 75 18.55 13.26 -14.41
CA ASP A 75 19.20 12.59 -15.54
C ASP A 75 18.23 11.77 -16.43
N ASN A 76 16.96 11.63 -16.02
CA ASN A 76 15.95 10.81 -16.69
C ASN A 76 16.30 9.31 -16.81
N ILE A 77 17.06 8.77 -15.85
CA ILE A 77 17.53 7.38 -15.86
C ILE A 77 16.82 6.56 -14.77
N PHE A 78 16.48 5.31 -15.11
CA PHE A 78 15.94 4.35 -14.15
C PHE A 78 17.06 3.48 -13.57
N TYR A 79 17.12 3.38 -12.24
CA TYR A 79 18.14 2.65 -11.48
C TYR A 79 17.53 1.48 -10.70
N VAL A 80 18.38 0.50 -10.39
CA VAL A 80 18.12 -0.56 -9.39
C VAL A 80 19.24 -0.58 -8.35
N TYR A 81 18.89 -0.71 -7.07
CA TYR A 81 19.84 -0.88 -5.99
C TYR A 81 20.28 -2.35 -5.93
N ARG A 82 21.55 -2.64 -6.27
CA ARG A 82 22.03 -4.03 -6.34
C ARG A 82 23.52 -4.17 -6.02
N THR A 83 23.91 -5.37 -5.62
CA THR A 83 25.31 -5.73 -5.39
C THR A 83 25.95 -6.28 -6.65
N ILE A 84 27.03 -5.65 -7.12
CA ILE A 84 27.89 -6.16 -8.20
C ILE A 84 29.32 -6.16 -7.68
N ASP A 85 30.02 -7.30 -7.82
CA ASP A 85 31.41 -7.48 -7.41
C ASP A 85 31.68 -7.03 -5.95
N GLY A 86 30.72 -7.29 -5.06
CA GLY A 86 30.80 -6.97 -3.64
C GLY A 86 30.46 -5.53 -3.26
N VAL A 87 30.08 -4.68 -4.24
CA VAL A 87 29.67 -3.29 -4.00
C VAL A 87 28.17 -3.13 -4.22
N THR A 88 27.45 -2.72 -3.19
CA THR A 88 26.01 -2.42 -3.24
C THR A 88 25.81 -0.94 -3.50
N ASP A 89 25.20 -0.61 -4.64
CA ASP A 89 24.94 0.77 -5.04
C ASP A 89 23.79 0.84 -6.05
N TRP A 90 23.31 2.06 -6.33
CA TRP A 90 22.36 2.34 -7.40
C TRP A 90 23.05 2.14 -8.76
N ARG A 91 22.46 1.30 -9.61
CA ARG A 91 22.98 0.99 -10.95
C ARG A 91 21.93 1.29 -12.01
N PRO A 92 22.29 1.97 -13.11
CA PRO A 92 21.34 2.26 -14.18
C PRO A 92 20.86 0.96 -14.84
N LEU A 93 19.57 0.89 -15.15
CA LEU A 93 18.91 -0.24 -15.81
C LEU A 93 18.70 0.01 -17.30
N VAL A 94 18.40 1.26 -17.66
CA VAL A 94 18.28 1.74 -19.03
C VAL A 94 19.05 3.04 -19.14
N SER A 95 19.97 3.11 -20.10
CA SER A 95 20.70 4.33 -20.45
C SER A 95 20.71 4.44 -21.98
N GLY A 96 19.97 5.38 -22.54
CA GLY A 96 19.88 5.63 -23.99
C GLY A 96 18.46 5.73 -24.54
N ASP A 97 18.34 6.25 -25.76
CA ASP A 97 17.07 6.48 -26.50
C ASP A 97 16.50 5.20 -27.16
N ASP A 98 17.16 4.05 -26.99
CA ASP A 98 16.82 2.79 -27.67
C ASP A 98 16.07 1.80 -26.77
N VAL A 99 15.27 0.95 -27.41
CA VAL A 99 14.62 -0.21 -26.77
C VAL A 99 15.71 -1.20 -26.33
N SER A 100 16.04 -1.19 -25.04
CA SER A 100 16.90 -2.19 -24.42
C SER A 100 16.12 -3.49 -24.22
N ASP A 101 16.15 -4.39 -25.20
CA ASP A 101 15.61 -5.74 -25.08
C ASP A 101 16.54 -6.61 -24.22
N GLY A 102 16.01 -7.20 -23.15
CA GLY A 102 16.73 -8.06 -22.21
C GLY A 102 17.16 -9.41 -22.79
N GLY A 103 16.95 -9.63 -24.09
CA GLY A 103 17.26 -10.84 -24.82
C GLY A 103 16.08 -11.82 -24.91
N THR A 104 16.19 -12.80 -25.79
CA THR A 104 15.15 -13.81 -26.03
C THR A 104 15.08 -14.82 -24.88
N PHE A 105 13.87 -15.01 -24.34
CA PHE A 105 13.54 -15.96 -23.27
C PHE A 105 13.58 -17.43 -23.72
#